data_AF-A0A9E3J4J1-F1
#
_entry.id   AF-A0A9E3J4J1-F1
#
_cell.length_a   1.000
_cell.length_b   1.000
_cell.length_c   1.000
_cell.angle_alpha   90.00
_cell.angle_beta   90.00
_cell.angle_gamma   90.00
#
_symmetry.space_group_name_H-M   'P 1'
#
loop_
_entity.id
_entity.type
_entity.pdbx_description
1 polymer ?
#
loop_
_entity_poly.entity_id
_entity_poly.type
_entity_poly.pdbx_seq_one_letter_code
_entity_poly.pdbx_strand_id
1 'polypeptide(L)' 'MADMSSLFRRRPAKLPEDRLVTLIRKPGCHLCDDAQPVNEKVCGDLGVPWERKSIDED' A
#
# COMPACT_ATOMS: atom_id res chain seq x y z
N MET A 1 24.55 -7.18 32.30
CA MET A 1 24.04 -7.70 31.01
C MET A 1 23.15 -6.62 30.41
N ALA A 2 23.61 -5.91 29.37
CA ALA A 2 22.84 -4.85 28.73
C ALA A 2 21.74 -5.49 27.87
N ASP A 3 20.50 -5.09 28.12
CA ASP A 3 19.29 -5.55 27.42
C ASP A 3 19.41 -5.25 25.91
N MET A 4 19.81 -6.27 25.15
CA MET A 4 20.08 -6.20 23.72
C MET A 4 18.79 -6.31 22.88
N SER A 5 17.66 -5.88 23.43
CA SER A 5 16.31 -6.21 22.92
C SER A 5 15.64 -5.04 22.19
N SER A 6 16.23 -3.85 22.21
CA SER A 6 15.59 -2.62 21.70
C SER A 6 15.72 -2.38 20.19
N LEU A 7 16.50 -3.19 19.47
CA LEU A 7 16.68 -3.06 18.01
C LEU A 7 15.58 -3.74 17.18
N PHE A 8 14.81 -4.65 17.77
CA PHE A 8 13.71 -5.36 17.11
C PHE A 8 12.33 -4.91 17.60
N ARG A 9 12.19 -3.67 18.09
CA ARG A 9 10.86 -3.10 18.33
C ARG A 9 10.20 -2.88 16.97
N ARG A 10 9.47 -3.90 16.49
CA ARG A 10 8.55 -3.76 15.36
C ARG A 10 7.73 -2.50 15.63
N ARG A 11 7.83 -1.51 14.76
CA ARG A 11 6.94 -0.34 14.84
C ARG A 11 5.52 -0.87 14.96
N PRO A 12 4.70 -0.38 15.91
CA PRO A 12 3.30 -0.78 15.97
C PRO A 12 2.74 -0.57 14.57
N ALA A 13 2.20 -1.65 14.01
CA ALA A 13 1.61 -1.61 12.69
C ALA A 13 0.56 -0.49 12.71
N LYS A 14 0.73 0.55 11.88
CA LYS A 14 -0.30 1.56 11.67
C LYS A 14 -1.62 0.84 11.42
N LEU A 15 -2.67 1.31 12.10
CA LEU A 15 -4.04 0.83 11.91
C LEU A 15 -4.33 0.80 10.40
N PRO A 16 -5.07 -0.19 9.90
CA PRO A 16 -5.32 -0.34 8.47
C PRO A 16 -5.83 0.96 7.82
N GLU A 17 -6.65 1.73 8.55
CA GLU A 17 -7.15 3.06 8.17
C GLU A 17 -6.06 4.13 7.91
N ASP A 18 -4.86 3.99 8.48
CA ASP A 18 -3.74 4.94 8.35
C ASP A 18 -2.69 4.47 7.32
N ARG A 19 -2.98 3.40 6.57
CA ARG A 19 -2.12 2.92 5.47
C ARG A 19 -2.63 3.46 4.14
N LEU A 20 -1.89 4.39 3.56
CA LEU A 20 -2.17 4.86 2.19
C LEU A 20 -1.66 3.83 1.18
N VAL A 21 -2.55 3.29 0.34
CA VAL A 21 -2.20 2.33 -0.71
C VAL A 21 -1.99 3.09 -2.02
N THR A 22 -0.78 3.06 -2.58
CA THR A 22 -0.48 3.69 -3.87
C THR A 22 -0.39 2.63 -4.98
N LEU A 23 -1.36 2.63 -5.90
CA LEU A 23 -1.33 1.78 -7.09
C LEU A 23 -0.46 2.42 -8.17
N ILE A 24 0.70 1.83 -8.38
CA ILE A 24 1.65 2.25 -9.43
C ILE A 24 1.29 1.57 -10.75
N ARG A 25 1.08 2.37 -11.80
CA ARG A 25 0.64 1.88 -13.12
C ARG A 25 1.67 2.20 -14.18
N LYS A 26 1.97 1.21 -15.03
CA LYS A 26 2.82 1.37 -16.21
C LYS A 26 2.00 1.15 -17.49
N PRO A 27 2.09 2.05 -18.50
CA PRO A 27 1.47 1.80 -19.79
C PRO A 27 2.06 0.52 -20.42
N GLY A 28 1.17 -0.35 -20.92
CA GLY A 28 1.54 -1.65 -21.49
C GLY A 28 1.50 -2.85 -20.53
N CYS A 29 1.13 -2.66 -19.26
CA CYS A 29 0.91 -3.76 -18.32
C CYS A 29 -0.59 -4.07 -18.18
N HIS A 30 -1.06 -5.20 -18.71
CA HIS A 30 -2.46 -5.62 -18.60
C HIS A 30 -2.91 -5.84 -17.14
N LEU A 31 -1.98 -6.24 -16.27
CA LEU A 31 -2.25 -6.49 -14.84
C LEU A 31 -2.53 -5.18 -14.08
N CYS A 32 -1.96 -4.05 -14.51
CA CYS A 32 -2.20 -2.77 -13.86
C CYS A 32 -3.64 -2.27 -14.08
N ASP A 33 -4.27 -2.68 -15.18
CA ASP A 33 -5.66 -2.32 -15.49
C ASP A 33 -6.64 -3.11 -14.63
N ASP A 34 -6.40 -4.41 -14.47
CA ASP A 34 -7.18 -5.31 -13.61
C ASP A 34 -6.94 -5.03 -12.10
N ALA A 35 -5.74 -4.55 -11.74
CA ALA A 35 -5.42 -4.21 -10.35
C ALA A 35 -6.20 -2.99 -9.82
N GLN A 36 -6.69 -2.10 -10.69
CA GLN A 36 -7.52 -0.96 -10.27
C GLN A 36 -8.83 -1.38 -9.60
N PRO A 37 -9.74 -2.11 -10.29
CA PRO A 37 -11.01 -2.52 -9.70
C PRO A 37 -10.81 -3.42 -8.47
N VAL A 38 -9.73 -4.21 -8.44
CA VAL A 38 -9.36 -5.01 -7.27
C VAL A 38 -8.97 -4.12 -6.09
N ASN A 39 -8.12 -3.11 -6.30
CA ASN A 39 -7.74 -2.16 -5.24
C ASN A 39 -8.95 -1.38 -4.74
N GLU A 40 -9.81 -0.88 -5.64
CA GLU A 40 -11.03 -0.17 -5.24
C GLU A 40 -11.94 -1.01 -4.36
N LYS A 41 -12.18 -2.27 -4.76
CA LYS A 41 -13.02 -3.22 -4.01
C LYS A 41 -12.43 -3.53 -2.63
N VAL A 42 -11.13 -3.84 -2.57
CA VAL A 42 -10.44 -4.22 -1.34
C VAL A 42 -10.28 -3.02 -0.40
N CYS A 43 -9.94 -1.85 -0.93
CA CYS A 43 -9.80 -0.63 -0.15
C CYS A 43 -11.15 -0.12 0.37
N GLY A 44 -12.22 -0.27 -0.42
CA GLY A 44 -13.59 0.01 0.03
C GLY A 44 -14.05 -0.93 1.15
N ASP A 45 -13.75 -2.23 1.04
CA ASP A 45 -14.08 -3.23 2.06
C ASP A 45 -13.30 -3.01 3.38
N LEU A 46 -12.02 -2.67 3.27
CA LEU A 46 -11.13 -2.46 4.43
C LEU A 46 -11.18 -1.03 4.99
N GLY A 47 -11.85 -0.09 4.32
CA GLY A 47 -11.88 1.34 4.71
C GLY A 47 -10.52 2.03 4.58
N VAL A 48 -9.68 1.58 3.67
CA VAL A 48 -8.30 2.02 3.50
C VAL A 48 -8.21 3.08 2.40
N PRO A 49 -7.60 4.25 2.63
CA PRO A 49 -7.43 5.24 1.57
C PRO A 49 -6.40 4.77 0.53
N TRP A 50 -6.73 4.91 -0.75
CA TRP A 50 -5.84 4.53 -1.84
C TRP A 50 -5.77 5.59 -2.94
N GLU A 51 -4.66 5.64 -3.65
CA GLU A 51 -4.38 6.56 -4.75
C GLU A 51 -3.77 5.83 -5.95
N ARG A 52 -3.96 6.40 -7.14
CA ARG A 52 -3.44 5.88 -8.41
C ARG A 52 -2.35 6.79 -8.95
N LYS A 53 -1.15 6.25 -9.21
CA LYS A 53 -0.02 7.00 -9.75
C LYS A 53 0.57 6.29 -10.97
N SER A 54 0.69 7.00 -12.08
CA SER A 54 1.26 6.47 -13.32
C SER A 54 2.77 6.77 -13.36
N ILE A 55 3.59 5.84 -13.84
CA ILE A 55 5.06 6.03 -13.95
C ILE A 55 5.52 6.61 -15.29
N ASP A 56 4.59 7.02 -16.16
CA ASP A 56 4.89 7.58 -17.48
C ASP A 56 5.16 9.10 -17.43
N GLU A 57 4.95 9.73 -16.28
CA GLU A 57 5.15 11.17 -16.03
C GLU A 57 6.39 11.45 -15.16
N ASP A 58 7.51 10.73 -15.37
CA ASP A 58 8.83 11.06 -14.79
C ASP A 58 9.82 11.48 -15.88
#